data_AF-A0AAE8N6Q4-F1
#
_entry.id   AF-A0AAE8N6Q4-F1
#
_cell.length_a   1.000
_cell.length_b   1.000
_cell.length_c   1.000
_cell.angle_alpha   90.00
_cell.angle_beta   90.00
_cell.angle_gamma   90.00
#
_symmetry.space_group_name_H-M   'P 1'
#
loop_
_entity.id
_entity.type
_entity.pdbx_description
1 polymer ?
#
loop_
_entity_poly.entity_id
_entity_poly.type
_entity_poly.pdbx_seq_one_letter_code
_entity_poly.pdbx_strand_id
1 'polypeptide(L)'
;MASRNGQSQETHLDHGSSLLPNPSDAEVEVTSDYEPSLASSGFTSIETVTRYHVYENGRRYQSFMEGRYPLPNDEGEQGREEIMHFMVKEVLDSRLYMAPLGENPQKILDLGTGCGMWAIETGDKLPSAHVIGIDLSPIQPYYAPPNVEWKIDDLEAEWPAAYREADFIHARNFLPTISNPAKLISTARR
;
A
#
# COMPACT_ATOMS: atom_id res chain seq x y z
N MET A 1 -37.51 76.34 22.22
CA MET A 1 -36.32 76.90 22.88
C MET A 1 -35.09 76.14 22.39
N ALA A 2 -34.15 76.86 21.80
CA ALA A 2 -32.77 76.42 21.54
C ALA A 2 -32.01 76.27 22.90
N SER A 3 -30.82 75.68 23.04
CA SER A 3 -29.66 75.62 22.14
C SER A 3 -28.55 74.72 22.73
N ARG A 4 -27.82 74.01 21.83
CA ARG A 4 -26.34 73.77 21.74
C ARG A 4 -25.60 73.11 22.91
N ASN A 5 -24.47 72.41 22.79
CA ASN A 5 -23.52 71.83 21.80
C ASN A 5 -22.53 71.03 22.71
N GLY A 6 -21.72 70.03 22.34
CA GLY A 6 -21.22 69.50 21.08
C GLY A 6 -20.06 68.52 21.37
N GLN A 7 -19.42 68.08 20.27
CA GLN A 7 -18.14 67.34 20.14
C GLN A 7 -18.17 65.80 20.09
N SER A 8 -18.22 65.37 18.83
CA SER A 8 -17.62 64.22 18.13
C SER A 8 -16.33 63.59 18.68
N GLN A 9 -16.22 62.27 18.54
CA GLN A 9 -15.08 61.57 17.92
C GLN A 9 -15.50 60.16 17.46
N GLU A 10 -15.34 59.90 16.16
CA GLU A 10 -15.30 58.58 15.54
C GLU A 10 -13.95 57.93 15.84
N THR A 11 -13.90 56.61 16.06
CA THR A 11 -12.79 55.76 15.58
C THR A 11 -13.15 54.27 15.54
N HIS A 12 -13.03 53.73 14.32
CA HIS A 12 -12.47 52.43 13.97
C HIS A 12 -13.01 51.13 14.60
N LEU A 13 -13.80 50.42 13.79
CA LEU A 13 -13.85 48.96 13.76
C LEU A 13 -12.49 48.43 13.32
N ASP A 14 -11.81 47.70 14.21
CA ASP A 14 -10.55 47.03 13.90
C ASP A 14 -10.81 45.64 13.29
N HIS A 15 -10.15 45.39 12.17
CA HIS A 15 -10.15 44.12 11.45
C HIS A 15 -9.25 43.12 12.18
N GLY A 16 -9.86 42.17 12.91
CA GLY A 16 -9.17 40.98 13.40
C GLY A 16 -8.83 40.04 12.26
N SER A 17 -7.72 40.31 11.57
CA SER A 17 -7.10 39.44 10.57
C SER A 17 -6.65 38.11 11.20
N SER A 18 -7.12 37.03 10.59
CA SER A 18 -6.50 35.69 10.51
C SER A 18 -5.00 35.68 10.85
N LEU A 19 -4.62 35.05 11.96
CA LEU A 19 -3.24 34.68 12.28
C LEU A 19 -2.99 33.23 11.84
N LEU A 20 -2.64 33.05 10.57
CA LEU A 20 -1.92 31.87 10.11
C LEU A 20 -0.43 32.07 10.46
N PRO A 21 0.26 31.09 11.06
CA PRO A 21 1.70 31.20 11.30
C PRO A 21 2.47 31.16 9.97
N ASN A 22 3.43 32.07 9.84
CA ASN A 22 4.32 32.23 8.69
C ASN A 22 5.36 31.08 8.69
N PRO A 23 5.59 30.35 7.58
CA PRO A 23 6.48 29.21 7.54
C PRO A 23 7.90 29.65 7.16
N SER A 24 8.62 30.24 8.09
CA SER A 24 10.06 30.45 7.97
C SER A 24 10.64 30.54 9.38
N ASP A 25 11.23 29.43 9.81
CA ASP A 25 12.23 29.29 10.89
C ASP A 25 11.98 28.01 11.71
N ALA A 26 12.28 26.87 11.07
CA ALA A 26 12.58 25.62 11.74
C ALA A 26 13.61 24.87 10.88
N GLU A 27 14.85 25.35 10.89
CA GLU A 27 15.99 24.60 10.36
C GLU A 27 16.26 23.42 11.30
N VAL A 28 15.91 22.22 10.87
CA VAL A 28 16.38 20.97 11.49
C VAL A 28 17.59 20.51 10.68
N GLU A 29 18.80 20.73 11.20
CA GLU A 29 20.02 20.13 10.66
C GLU A 29 19.93 18.60 10.78
N VAL A 30 19.68 17.92 9.66
CA VAL A 30 19.85 16.47 9.52
C VAL A 30 21.18 16.24 8.83
N THR A 31 22.23 15.99 9.62
CA THR A 31 23.51 15.53 9.08
C THR A 31 23.39 14.04 8.76
N SER A 32 23.17 13.70 7.50
CA SER A 32 23.13 12.33 7.01
C SER A 32 24.09 12.21 5.82
N ASP A 33 25.31 11.75 6.10
CA ASP A 33 26.39 11.50 5.13
C ASP A 33 26.14 10.22 4.30
N TYR A 34 24.90 10.00 3.86
CA TYR A 34 24.53 8.88 3.02
C TYR A 34 24.19 9.39 1.62
N GLU A 35 25.20 9.48 0.77
CA GLU A 35 25.03 9.59 -0.69
C GLU A 35 24.44 8.26 -1.18
N PRO A 36 23.16 8.19 -1.58
CA PRO A 36 22.62 6.97 -2.13
C PRO A 36 23.22 6.84 -3.54
N SER A 37 24.15 5.90 -3.71
CA SER A 37 24.67 5.56 -5.02
C SER A 37 23.48 5.25 -5.93
N LEU A 38 23.26 6.10 -6.94
CA LEU A 38 22.21 5.97 -7.94
C LEU A 38 22.57 4.78 -8.87
N ALA A 39 22.48 3.57 -8.34
CA ALA A 39 22.49 2.37 -9.13
C ALA A 39 21.16 2.35 -9.87
N SER A 40 21.20 2.71 -11.15
CA SER A 40 20.14 2.53 -12.14
C SER A 40 19.54 1.13 -11.99
N SER A 41 18.45 1.04 -11.25
CA SER A 41 17.66 -0.14 -11.04
C SER A 41 16.24 0.30 -11.33
N GLY A 42 15.61 -0.29 -12.34
CA GLY A 42 14.23 -0.03 -12.73
C GLY A 42 13.22 -0.55 -11.71
N PHE A 43 13.49 -0.35 -10.42
CA PHE A 43 12.62 -0.69 -9.31
C PHE A 43 12.24 0.62 -8.61
N THR A 44 10.94 0.90 -8.55
CA THR A 44 10.42 2.02 -7.77
C THR A 44 10.53 1.64 -6.29
N SER A 45 11.33 2.37 -5.52
CA SER A 45 11.47 2.13 -4.09
C SER A 45 10.12 2.31 -3.38
N ILE A 46 9.83 1.46 -2.38
CA ILE A 46 8.64 1.54 -1.51
C ILE A 46 8.45 2.96 -0.96
N GLU A 47 9.54 3.67 -0.66
CA GLU A 47 9.52 5.06 -0.17
C GLU A 47 8.98 6.09 -1.18
N THR A 48 9.13 5.85 -2.49
CA THR A 48 8.66 6.79 -3.51
C THR A 48 7.17 6.58 -3.81
N VAL A 49 6.68 5.33 -3.75
CA VAL A 49 5.27 4.98 -4.00
C VAL A 49 4.37 5.39 -2.84
N THR A 50 4.84 5.26 -1.61
CA THR A 50 4.08 5.62 -0.39
C THR A 50 3.68 7.11 -0.31
N ARG A 51 4.30 8.00 -1.11
CA ARG A 51 4.07 9.45 -1.05
C ARG A 51 2.82 9.96 -1.78
N TYR A 52 2.13 9.12 -2.53
CA TYR A 52 0.96 9.55 -3.28
C TYR A 52 -0.21 8.61 -2.94
N HIS A 53 -1.20 9.15 -2.25
CA HIS A 53 -2.50 8.50 -2.05
C HIS A 53 -3.54 9.42 -2.66
N VAL A 54 -4.55 8.84 -3.32
CA VAL A 54 -5.68 9.60 -3.86
C VAL A 54 -6.85 9.47 -2.88
N TYR A 55 -7.54 10.57 -2.60
CA TYR A 55 -8.74 10.55 -1.75
C TYR A 55 -9.96 10.92 -2.58
N GLU A 56 -10.96 10.03 -2.61
CA GLU A 56 -12.23 10.25 -3.30
C GLU A 56 -13.38 9.88 -2.35
N ASN A 57 -14.39 10.75 -2.23
CA ASN A 57 -15.58 10.52 -1.39
C ASN A 57 -15.26 10.11 0.07
N GLY A 58 -14.14 10.59 0.62
CA GLY A 58 -13.70 10.27 1.98
C GLY A 58 -13.02 8.91 2.15
N ARG A 59 -12.73 8.21 1.05
CA ARG A 59 -11.99 6.94 1.03
C ARG A 59 -10.59 7.15 0.45
N ARG A 60 -9.61 6.34 0.88
CA ARG A 60 -8.21 6.41 0.38
C ARG A 60 -7.99 5.36 -0.69
N TYR A 61 -7.28 5.71 -1.76
CA TYR A 61 -6.94 4.85 -2.89
C TYR A 61 -5.45 4.95 -3.21
N GLN A 62 -4.94 3.93 -3.91
CA GLN A 62 -3.56 3.90 -4.41
C GLN A 62 -3.36 4.87 -5.59
N SER A 63 -2.17 5.47 -5.69
CA SER A 63 -1.84 6.39 -6.79
C SER A 63 -0.87 5.81 -7.84
N PHE A 64 -0.28 4.65 -7.58
CA PHE A 64 0.81 4.08 -8.38
C PHE A 64 0.38 3.79 -9.82
N MET A 65 -0.92 3.56 -10.03
CA MET A 65 -1.58 3.46 -11.33
C MET A 65 -3.02 3.94 -11.19
N GLU A 66 -3.22 5.26 -11.16
CA GLU A 66 -4.53 5.89 -10.93
C GLU A 66 -5.62 5.29 -11.85
N GLY A 67 -6.77 4.94 -11.28
CA GLY A 67 -7.92 4.39 -12.02
C GLY A 67 -7.87 2.90 -12.35
N ARG A 68 -6.77 2.17 -12.08
CA ARG A 68 -6.70 0.71 -12.37
C ARG A 68 -7.28 -0.19 -11.28
N TYR A 69 -7.22 0.22 -10.02
CA TYR A 69 -7.77 -0.56 -8.90
C TYR A 69 -8.94 0.20 -8.27
N PRO A 70 -10.18 -0.32 -8.36
CA PRO A 70 -11.37 0.44 -7.99
C PRO A 70 -11.70 0.41 -6.50
N LEU A 71 -10.95 -0.37 -5.70
CA LEU A 71 -11.21 -0.54 -4.28
C LEU A 71 -10.34 0.39 -3.44
N PRO A 72 -10.87 0.91 -2.32
CA PRO A 72 -10.07 1.68 -1.38
C PRO A 72 -8.99 0.83 -0.70
N ASN A 73 -7.99 1.50 -0.14
CA ASN A 73 -6.90 0.92 0.65
C ASN A 73 -6.76 1.59 2.03
N ASP A 74 -7.80 2.28 2.50
CA ASP A 74 -7.89 2.80 3.88
C ASP A 74 -8.11 1.69 4.92
N GLU A 75 -7.98 2.06 6.19
CA GLU A 75 -8.10 1.16 7.35
C GLU A 75 -9.39 0.34 7.34
N GLY A 76 -10.49 0.90 6.84
CA GLY A 76 -11.78 0.21 6.75
C GLY A 76 -11.73 -0.98 5.78
N GLU A 77 -11.15 -0.80 4.58
CA GLU A 77 -10.98 -1.91 3.65
C GLU A 77 -9.91 -2.91 4.10
N GLN A 78 -8.84 -2.44 4.73
CA GLN A 78 -7.82 -3.31 5.31
C GLN A 78 -8.44 -4.24 6.37
N GLY A 79 -9.25 -3.70 7.28
CA GLY A 79 -9.98 -4.51 8.25
C GLY A 79 -10.98 -5.48 7.61
N ARG A 80 -11.63 -5.11 6.51
CA ARG A 80 -12.49 -6.03 5.74
C ARG A 80 -11.67 -7.20 5.15
N GLU A 81 -10.47 -6.93 4.65
CA GLU A 81 -9.56 -7.93 4.10
C GLU A 81 -9.04 -8.89 5.18
N GLU A 82 -8.69 -8.36 6.36
CA GLU A 82 -8.29 -9.15 7.53
C GLU A 82 -9.40 -10.12 7.95
N ILE A 83 -10.63 -9.64 8.11
CA ILE A 83 -11.80 -10.49 8.44
C ILE A 83 -11.98 -11.59 7.38
N MET A 84 -11.83 -11.23 6.10
CA MET A 84 -11.92 -12.19 5.00
C MET A 84 -10.83 -13.25 5.06
N HIS A 85 -9.60 -12.88 5.42
CA HIS A 85 -8.51 -13.84 5.63
C HIS A 85 -8.85 -14.83 6.74
N PHE A 86 -9.32 -14.36 7.90
CA PHE A 86 -9.74 -15.23 9.01
C PHE A 86 -10.90 -16.15 8.62
N MET A 87 -11.95 -15.62 7.98
CA MET A 87 -13.09 -16.43 7.53
C MET A 87 -12.66 -17.56 6.60
N VAL A 88 -11.78 -17.30 5.63
CA VAL A 88 -11.30 -18.35 4.72
C VAL A 88 -10.48 -19.40 5.48
N LYS A 89 -9.64 -19.00 6.44
CA LYS A 89 -8.91 -19.96 7.26
C LYS A 89 -9.86 -20.85 8.07
N GLU A 90 -10.90 -20.29 8.67
CA GLU A 90 -11.90 -21.08 9.41
C GLU A 90 -12.59 -22.11 8.50
N VAL A 91 -12.98 -21.71 7.29
CA VAL A 91 -13.59 -22.63 6.30
C VAL A 91 -12.62 -23.72 5.84
N LEU A 92 -11.31 -23.48 5.89
CA LEU A 92 -10.26 -24.40 5.46
C LEU A 92 -9.61 -25.18 6.60
N ASP A 93 -10.21 -25.20 7.80
CA ASP A 93 -9.64 -25.84 8.99
C ASP A 93 -8.24 -25.30 9.34
N SER A 94 -8.09 -23.97 9.31
CA SER A 94 -6.82 -23.25 9.51
C SER A 94 -5.72 -23.56 8.48
N ARG A 95 -6.06 -24.17 7.33
CA ARG A 95 -5.09 -24.37 6.23
C ARG A 95 -4.95 -23.11 5.38
N LEU A 96 -3.71 -22.74 5.08
CA LEU A 96 -3.37 -21.62 4.19
C LEU A 96 -3.50 -21.97 2.71
N TYR A 97 -3.34 -23.24 2.36
CA TYR A 97 -3.41 -23.74 0.99
C TYR A 97 -3.92 -25.19 1.00
N MET A 98 -4.56 -25.58 -0.10
CA MET A 98 -5.02 -26.96 -0.34
C MET A 98 -4.19 -27.70 -1.39
N ALA A 99 -3.32 -26.98 -2.11
CA ALA A 99 -2.48 -27.59 -3.13
C ALA A 99 -1.50 -28.61 -2.50
N PRO A 100 -1.20 -29.71 -3.20
CA PRO A 100 -0.21 -30.69 -2.74
C PRO A 100 1.20 -30.11 -2.91
N LEU A 101 1.60 -29.24 -1.99
CA LEU A 101 2.94 -28.68 -1.95
C LEU A 101 3.92 -29.73 -1.42
N GLY A 102 5.09 -29.82 -2.04
CA GLY A 102 6.17 -30.68 -1.53
C GLY A 102 6.66 -30.22 -0.15
N GLU A 103 7.58 -30.98 0.44
CA GLU A 103 8.07 -30.71 1.80
C GLU A 103 8.96 -29.46 1.89
N ASN A 104 9.55 -29.02 0.77
CA ASN A 104 10.57 -27.98 0.76
C ASN A 104 10.39 -26.97 -0.39
N PRO A 105 9.27 -26.23 -0.45
CA PRO A 105 9.09 -25.17 -1.44
C PRO A 105 10.19 -24.10 -1.26
N GLN A 106 10.71 -23.60 -2.38
CA GLN A 106 11.78 -22.60 -2.43
C GLN A 106 11.25 -21.23 -2.84
N LYS A 107 10.27 -21.16 -3.74
CA LYS A 107 9.71 -19.88 -4.22
C LYS A 107 8.19 -19.90 -4.25
N ILE A 108 7.58 -18.94 -3.58
CA ILE A 108 6.12 -18.76 -3.53
C ILE A 108 5.78 -17.33 -3.95
N LEU A 109 4.77 -17.18 -4.81
CA LEU A 109 4.19 -15.87 -5.11
C LEU A 109 2.81 -15.75 -4.47
N ASP A 110 2.55 -14.64 -3.79
CA ASP A 110 1.22 -14.25 -3.33
C ASP A 110 0.74 -13.05 -4.17
N LEU A 111 -0.12 -13.33 -5.14
CA LEU A 111 -0.62 -12.33 -6.08
C LEU A 111 -1.79 -11.56 -5.45
N GLY A 112 -1.76 -10.23 -5.53
CA GLY A 112 -2.75 -9.37 -4.89
C GLY A 112 -2.71 -9.57 -3.37
N THR A 113 -1.51 -9.47 -2.79
CA THR A 113 -1.25 -9.82 -1.39
C THR A 113 -2.00 -8.92 -0.40
N GLY A 114 -2.47 -7.75 -0.85
CA GLY A 114 -3.20 -6.79 -0.03
C GLY A 114 -2.42 -6.41 1.22
N CYS A 115 -2.98 -6.62 2.40
CA CYS A 115 -2.30 -6.35 3.67
C CYS A 115 -1.16 -7.33 4.00
N GLY A 116 -0.97 -8.40 3.21
CA GLY A 116 0.14 -9.34 3.36
C GLY A 116 -0.09 -10.47 4.38
N MET A 117 -1.28 -10.55 4.98
CA MET A 117 -1.61 -11.54 6.03
C MET A 117 -1.30 -12.98 5.61
N TRP A 118 -1.66 -13.35 4.38
CA TRP A 118 -1.41 -14.71 3.88
C TRP A 118 0.08 -14.99 3.67
N ALA A 119 0.80 -14.04 3.08
CA ALA A 119 2.24 -14.16 2.85
C ALA A 119 3.02 -14.27 4.17
N ILE A 120 2.66 -13.48 5.19
CA ILE A 120 3.29 -13.52 6.52
C ILE A 120 3.11 -14.90 7.15
N GLU A 121 1.87 -15.38 7.28
CA GLU A 121 1.62 -16.69 7.90
C GLU A 121 2.27 -17.83 7.11
N THR A 122 2.34 -17.70 5.78
CA THR A 122 3.02 -18.67 4.93
C THR A 122 4.53 -18.64 5.15
N GLY A 123 5.13 -17.45 5.27
CA GLY A 123 6.56 -17.27 5.56
C GLY A 123 6.96 -17.91 6.88
N ASP A 124 6.14 -17.71 7.93
CA ASP A 124 6.35 -18.35 9.24
C ASP A 124 6.24 -19.87 9.16
N LYS A 125 5.28 -20.39 8.39
CA LYS A 125 5.01 -21.84 8.30
C LYS A 125 5.99 -22.57 7.39
N LEU A 126 6.54 -21.90 6.37
CA LEU A 126 7.41 -22.45 5.34
C LEU A 126 8.74 -21.68 5.31
N PRO A 127 9.61 -21.83 6.32
CA PRO A 127 10.84 -21.05 6.43
C PRO A 127 11.86 -21.31 5.30
N SER A 128 11.69 -22.39 4.52
CA SER A 128 12.50 -22.68 3.33
C SER A 128 12.12 -21.85 2.12
N ALA A 129 10.88 -21.33 2.08
CA ALA A 129 10.34 -20.64 0.92
C ALA A 129 10.65 -19.16 1.00
N HIS A 130 11.14 -18.60 -0.11
CA HIS A 130 11.10 -17.17 -0.38
C HIS A 130 9.68 -16.82 -0.86
N VAL A 131 8.94 -16.07 -0.04
CA VAL A 131 7.56 -15.67 -0.32
C VAL A 131 7.56 -14.23 -0.83
N ILE A 132 7.11 -14.03 -2.06
CA ILE A 132 7.01 -12.70 -2.67
C ILE A 132 5.54 -12.29 -2.70
N GLY A 133 5.17 -11.31 -1.86
CA GLY A 133 3.85 -10.69 -1.89
C GLY A 133 3.82 -9.53 -2.87
N ILE A 134 2.91 -9.59 -3.85
CA ILE A 134 2.82 -8.61 -4.94
C ILE A 134 1.48 -7.90 -4.85
N ASP A 135 1.49 -6.57 -4.76
CA ASP A 135 0.28 -5.74 -4.80
C ASP A 135 0.56 -4.41 -5.50
N LEU A 136 -0.50 -3.71 -5.94
CA LEU A 136 -0.40 -2.34 -6.45
C LEU A 136 -0.29 -1.31 -5.32
N SER A 137 -0.84 -1.62 -4.14
CA SER A 137 -0.91 -0.71 -3.00
C SER A 137 0.23 -0.99 -2.02
N PRO A 138 1.02 0.03 -1.61
CA PRO A 138 2.05 -0.13 -0.59
C PRO A 138 1.45 -0.05 0.83
N ILE A 139 0.64 -1.03 1.20
CA ILE A 139 -0.08 -1.09 2.49
C ILE A 139 0.38 -2.24 3.40
N GLN A 140 1.44 -2.93 3.02
CA GLN A 140 1.98 -4.07 3.76
C GLN A 140 2.77 -3.60 5.00
N PRO A 141 2.84 -4.42 6.06
CA PRO A 141 3.56 -4.04 7.27
C PRO A 141 5.08 -4.00 7.05
N TYR A 142 5.74 -3.11 7.79
CA TYR A 142 7.20 -3.00 7.82
C TYR A 142 7.87 -4.25 8.42
N TYR A 143 7.19 -4.91 9.36
CA TYR A 143 7.68 -6.13 9.99
C TYR A 143 7.01 -7.35 9.35
N ALA A 144 7.83 -8.21 8.75
CA ALA A 144 7.43 -9.48 8.18
C ALA A 144 8.53 -10.52 8.48
N PRO A 145 8.24 -11.83 8.32
CA PRO A 145 9.27 -12.86 8.40
C PRO A 145 10.43 -12.58 7.44
N PRO A 146 11.67 -12.97 7.76
CA PRO A 146 12.86 -12.64 6.97
C PRO A 146 12.86 -13.23 5.56
N ASN A 147 12.01 -14.23 5.31
CA ASN A 147 11.80 -14.89 4.03
C ASN A 147 10.58 -14.34 3.25
N VAL A 148 10.02 -13.21 3.68
CA VAL A 148 8.91 -12.53 3.01
C VAL A 148 9.41 -11.22 2.40
N GLU A 149 9.11 -11.02 1.12
CA GLU A 149 9.46 -9.82 0.35
C GLU A 149 8.21 -9.18 -0.24
N TRP A 150 8.11 -7.85 -0.16
CA TRP A 150 7.02 -7.08 -0.78
C TRP A 150 7.44 -6.46 -2.11
N LYS A 151 6.60 -6.59 -3.13
CA LYS A 151 6.77 -5.96 -4.44
C LYS A 151 5.55 -5.12 -4.76
N ILE A 152 5.79 -3.83 -5.04
CA ILE A 152 4.78 -2.94 -5.60
C ILE A 152 4.87 -3.05 -7.12
N ASP A 153 3.96 -3.78 -7.73
CA ASP A 153 4.06 -4.13 -9.15
C ASP A 153 2.69 -4.39 -9.79
N ASP A 154 2.61 -4.18 -11.11
CA ASP A 154 1.40 -4.38 -11.90
C ASP A 154 1.36 -5.80 -12.46
N LEU A 155 0.49 -6.64 -11.87
CA LEU A 155 0.30 -8.03 -12.30
C LEU A 155 -0.21 -8.17 -13.75
N GLU A 156 -0.79 -7.12 -14.36
CA GLU A 156 -1.25 -7.14 -15.75
C GLU A 156 -0.14 -6.81 -16.77
N ALA A 157 1.00 -6.29 -16.28
CA ALA A 157 2.20 -6.01 -17.06
C ALA A 157 3.00 -7.29 -17.39
N GLU A 158 4.13 -7.13 -18.05
CA GLU A 158 5.05 -8.24 -18.30
C GLU A 158 5.78 -8.61 -17.00
N TRP A 159 5.72 -9.89 -16.63
CA TRP A 159 6.34 -10.35 -15.38
C TRP A 159 7.87 -10.40 -15.51
N PRO A 160 8.61 -9.81 -14.57
CA PRO A 160 10.07 -9.93 -14.51
C PRO A 160 10.48 -11.39 -14.34
N ALA A 161 11.72 -11.71 -14.73
CA ALA A 161 12.27 -13.05 -14.60
C ALA A 161 12.24 -13.57 -13.15
N ALA A 162 12.26 -12.68 -12.15
CA ALA A 162 12.16 -13.01 -10.74
C ALA A 162 10.89 -13.82 -10.39
N TYR A 163 9.77 -13.57 -11.08
CA TYR A 163 8.47 -14.21 -10.83
C TYR A 163 8.30 -15.56 -11.56
N ARG A 164 9.28 -15.97 -12.38
CA ARG A 164 9.22 -17.26 -13.06
C ARG A 164 9.63 -18.40 -12.12
N GLU A 165 9.26 -19.63 -12.49
CA GLU A 165 9.67 -20.86 -11.78
C GLU A 165 9.28 -20.83 -10.29
N ALA A 166 8.07 -20.35 -9.99
CA ALA A 166 7.51 -20.46 -8.65
C ALA A 166 7.03 -21.89 -8.41
N ASP A 167 7.35 -22.45 -7.24
CA ASP A 167 6.84 -23.76 -6.83
C ASP A 167 5.34 -23.70 -6.51
N PHE A 168 4.89 -22.53 -6.06
CA PHE A 168 3.50 -22.27 -5.74
C PHE A 168 3.13 -20.81 -6.01
N ILE A 169 1.93 -20.61 -6.55
CA ILE A 169 1.34 -19.30 -6.76
C ILE A 169 -0.01 -19.29 -6.05
N HIS A 170 -0.13 -18.44 -5.05
CA HIS A 170 -1.37 -18.14 -4.36
C HIS A 170 -2.05 -16.92 -5.01
N ALA A 171 -3.36 -17.00 -5.18
CA ALA A 171 -4.18 -15.92 -5.70
C ALA A 171 -5.58 -16.03 -5.11
N ARG A 172 -6.01 -15.02 -4.35
CA ARG A 172 -7.30 -15.04 -3.66
C ARG A 172 -7.92 -13.67 -3.59
N ASN A 173 -9.23 -13.57 -3.82
CA ASN A 173 -10.05 -12.37 -3.62
C ASN A 173 -9.70 -11.11 -4.45
N PHE A 174 -8.64 -11.12 -5.27
CA PHE A 174 -8.30 -10.00 -6.17
C PHE A 174 -8.57 -10.30 -7.67
N LEU A 175 -8.69 -11.57 -8.09
CA LEU A 175 -8.91 -11.91 -9.51
C LEU A 175 -10.07 -11.14 -10.20
N PRO A 176 -11.19 -10.82 -9.52
CA PRO A 176 -12.25 -10.00 -10.13
C PRO A 176 -11.84 -8.57 -10.49
N THR A 177 -10.73 -8.06 -9.95
CA THR A 177 -10.22 -6.71 -10.23
C THR A 177 -9.23 -6.69 -11.39
N ILE A 178 -8.88 -7.85 -11.95
CA ILE A 178 -7.94 -7.98 -13.06
C ILE A 178 -8.71 -7.89 -14.38
N SER A 179 -8.25 -7.03 -15.29
CA SER A 179 -8.91 -6.77 -16.58
C SER A 179 -8.93 -8.02 -17.47
N ASN A 180 -7.85 -8.81 -17.47
CA ASN A 180 -7.76 -10.06 -18.20
C ASN A 180 -7.24 -11.24 -17.34
N PRO A 181 -8.12 -11.89 -16.56
CA PRO A 181 -7.72 -12.99 -15.67
C PRO A 181 -7.15 -14.20 -16.43
N ALA A 182 -7.63 -14.47 -17.65
CA ALA A 182 -7.13 -15.59 -18.47
C ALA A 182 -5.67 -15.37 -18.89
N LYS A 183 -5.31 -14.13 -19.28
CA LYS A 183 -3.92 -13.75 -19.55
C LYS A 183 -3.06 -13.93 -18.30
N LEU A 184 -3.51 -13.43 -17.15
CA LEU A 184 -2.78 -13.58 -15.88
C LEU A 184 -2.49 -15.06 -15.56
N ILE A 185 -3.50 -15.93 -15.64
CA ILE A 185 -3.35 -17.37 -15.42
C ILE A 185 -2.38 -17.99 -16.45
N SER A 186 -2.41 -17.55 -17.71
CA SER A 186 -1.48 -18.04 -18.72
C SER A 186 -0.03 -17.60 -18.46
N THR A 187 0.19 -16.42 -17.90
CA THR A 187 1.51 -15.92 -17.51
C THR A 187 2.03 -16.69 -16.30
N ALA A 188 1.18 -16.94 -15.30
CA ALA A 188 1.52 -17.67 -14.07
C ALA A 188 1.92 -19.15 -14.31
N ARG A 189 1.64 -19.69 -15.51
CA ARG A 189 2.01 -21.06 -15.89
C ARG A 189 3.36 -21.18 -16.59
N ARG A 190 4.05 -20.06 -16.85
CA ARG A 190 5.34 -20.02 -17.55
C ARG A 190 6.50 -20.11 -16.57
#